data_AF-A0A1M3MT82-F1
#
_entry.id   AF-A0A1M3MT82-F1
#
_cell.length_a   1.000
_cell.length_b   1.000
_cell.length_c   1.000
_cell.angle_alpha   90.00
_cell.angle_beta   90.00
_cell.angle_gamma   90.00
#
_symmetry.space_group_name_H-M   'P 1'
#
loop_
_entity.id
_entity.type
_entity.pdbx_description
1 polymer ?
#
loop_
_entity_poly.entity_id
_entity_poly.type
_entity_poly.pdbx_seq_one_letter_code
_entity_poly.pdbx_strand_id
1 'polypeptide(L)'
;MKELATPFPAHWTVRQARDAYLAENGFTVDSYEARWTDASFFGVPFKVPNTKRHRWAIRLHDLHHVASGYGTDLVGEGEISAWELRSGLGSLGLYVGGIVVLGTLAGVTFAPRRVLAAWREAKGLRSLFTLGTAGGAAAYEELLALTVGELREWLGMSADGLASAPRKLHDYAPEPAT
;
A
#
# COMPACT_ATOMS: atom_id res chain seq x y z
N MET A 1 17.21 -6.21 0.87
CA MET A 1 16.22 -5.14 0.56
C MET A 1 16.79 -4.11 -0.39
N LYS A 2 16.12 -3.91 -1.53
CA LYS A 2 16.50 -3.00 -2.63
C LYS A 2 15.96 -1.60 -2.37
N GLU A 3 16.74 -0.54 -2.62
CA GLU A 3 16.31 0.85 -2.44
C GLU A 3 15.98 1.51 -3.79
N LEU A 4 14.82 2.14 -3.88
CA LEU A 4 14.36 2.89 -5.06
C LEU A 4 14.26 4.38 -4.74
N ALA A 5 14.24 5.20 -5.81
CA ALA A 5 14.06 6.65 -5.71
C ALA A 5 12.79 7.05 -4.93
N THR A 6 12.71 8.34 -4.60
CA THR A 6 11.60 9.05 -3.91
C THR A 6 10.21 8.67 -4.42
N PRO A 7 9.11 9.01 -3.72
CA PRO A 7 7.74 8.63 -4.10
C PRO A 7 7.46 8.86 -5.59
N PHE A 8 6.60 8.02 -6.19
CA PHE A 8 6.31 8.10 -7.62
C PHE A 8 5.97 9.53 -8.06
N PRO A 9 6.38 9.96 -9.26
CA PRO A 9 6.17 11.33 -9.73
C PRO A 9 4.69 11.70 -9.72
N ALA A 10 4.36 12.88 -9.20
CA ALA A 10 2.97 13.33 -9.07
C ALA A 10 2.22 13.41 -10.42
N HIS A 11 2.93 13.63 -11.52
CA HIS A 11 2.36 13.73 -12.87
C HIS A 11 2.13 12.37 -13.55
N TRP A 12 2.59 11.26 -12.98
CA TRP A 12 2.25 9.93 -13.49
C TRP A 12 0.78 9.65 -13.23
N THR A 13 0.15 8.90 -14.13
CA THR A 13 -1.15 8.30 -13.82
C THR A 13 -1.00 7.26 -12.71
N VAL A 14 -2.03 7.09 -11.91
CA VAL A 14 -2.08 6.04 -10.88
C VAL A 14 -1.92 4.66 -11.53
N ARG A 15 -2.45 4.45 -12.74
CA ARG A 15 -2.20 3.22 -13.51
C ARG A 15 -0.72 2.99 -13.79
N GLN A 16 0.00 3.99 -14.31
CA GLN A 16 1.44 3.88 -14.57
C GLN A 16 2.22 3.56 -13.29
N ALA A 17 1.91 4.27 -12.20
CA ALA A 17 2.59 4.05 -10.92
C ALA A 17 2.25 2.68 -10.30
N ARG A 18 1.00 2.21 -10.43
CA ARG A 18 0.58 0.86 -10.03
C ARG A 18 1.30 -0.20 -10.84
N ASP A 19 1.40 -0.05 -12.16
CA ASP A 19 2.08 -1.01 -13.02
C ASP A 19 3.58 -1.08 -12.70
N ALA A 20 4.22 0.07 -12.46
CA ALA A 20 5.60 0.15 -12.00
C ALA A 20 5.77 -0.51 -10.62
N TYR A 21 4.89 -0.20 -9.66
CA TYR A 21 4.88 -0.83 -8.33
C TYR A 21 4.76 -2.36 -8.42
N LEU A 22 3.85 -2.89 -9.25
CA LEU A 22 3.70 -4.33 -9.41
C LEU A 22 4.97 -4.94 -10.01
N ALA A 23 5.53 -4.33 -11.06
CA ALA A 23 6.76 -4.79 -11.67
C ALA A 23 7.95 -4.79 -10.70
N GLU A 24 8.13 -3.70 -9.93
CA GLU A 24 9.15 -3.57 -8.89
C GLU A 24 9.06 -4.70 -7.85
N ASN A 25 7.85 -5.12 -7.49
CA ASN A 25 7.61 -6.17 -6.49
C ASN A 25 7.52 -7.60 -7.08
N GLY A 26 7.61 -7.75 -8.41
CA GLY A 26 7.48 -9.05 -9.07
C GLY A 26 6.04 -9.58 -9.13
N PHE A 27 5.07 -8.68 -9.05
CA PHE A 27 3.65 -8.98 -9.17
C PHE A 27 3.10 -8.61 -10.55
N THR A 28 1.91 -9.10 -10.84
CA THR A 28 1.12 -8.72 -12.02
C THR A 28 -0.30 -8.38 -11.61
N VAL A 29 -1.09 -7.80 -12.51
CA VAL A 29 -2.51 -7.52 -12.24
C VAL A 29 -3.28 -8.81 -11.95
N ASP A 30 -2.87 -9.92 -12.57
CA ASP A 30 -3.46 -11.25 -12.34
C ASP A 30 -3.21 -11.77 -10.92
N SER A 31 -2.17 -11.28 -10.23
CA SER A 31 -1.91 -11.60 -8.82
C SER A 31 -3.10 -11.23 -7.92
N TYR A 32 -3.88 -10.20 -8.26
CA TYR A 32 -5.09 -9.85 -7.52
C TYR A 32 -6.20 -10.89 -7.65
N GLU A 33 -6.21 -11.67 -8.73
CA GLU A 33 -7.23 -12.67 -9.01
C GLU A 33 -6.88 -14.05 -8.45
N ALA A 34 -5.61 -14.27 -8.07
CA ALA A 34 -5.14 -15.51 -7.48
C ALA A 34 -5.95 -15.91 -6.24
N ARG A 35 -6.18 -17.22 -6.04
CA ARG A 35 -6.91 -17.75 -4.87
C ARG A 35 -6.20 -17.45 -3.54
N TRP A 36 -4.89 -17.32 -3.59
CA TRP A 36 -4.02 -17.07 -2.46
C TRP A 36 -3.12 -15.90 -2.80
N THR A 37 -2.96 -14.99 -1.85
CA THR A 37 -2.02 -13.88 -1.95
C THR A 37 -0.73 -14.28 -1.26
N ASP A 38 0.41 -14.05 -1.91
CA ASP A 38 1.73 -14.20 -1.33
C ASP A 38 2.02 -13.01 -0.40
N ALA A 39 2.44 -13.31 0.82
CA ALA A 39 2.85 -12.35 1.83
C ALA A 39 4.17 -12.80 2.46
N SER A 40 4.90 -11.89 3.09
CA SER A 40 6.12 -12.24 3.83
C SER A 40 6.14 -11.59 5.19
N PHE A 41 6.58 -12.35 6.20
CA PHE A 41 6.74 -11.87 7.56
C PHE A 41 8.08 -12.37 8.08
N PHE A 42 8.97 -11.46 8.48
CA PHE A 42 10.37 -11.79 8.82
C PHE A 42 11.13 -12.54 7.72
N GLY A 43 10.86 -12.22 6.46
CA GLY A 43 11.44 -12.94 5.34
C GLY A 43 10.95 -14.39 5.23
N VAL A 44 9.96 -14.83 6.00
CA VAL A 44 9.30 -16.12 5.82
C VAL A 44 8.08 -15.91 4.90
N PRO A 45 8.02 -16.58 3.74
CA PRO A 45 6.90 -16.44 2.83
C PRO A 45 5.73 -17.27 3.34
N PHE A 46 4.53 -16.72 3.26
CA PHE A 46 3.29 -17.42 3.58
C PHE A 46 2.17 -16.97 2.65
N LYS A 47 1.09 -17.75 2.60
CA LYS A 47 -0.06 -17.48 1.74
C LYS A 47 -1.28 -17.19 2.58
N VAL A 48 -2.01 -16.13 2.21
CA VAL A 48 -3.28 -15.77 2.85
C VAL A 48 -4.46 -15.98 1.89
N PRO A 49 -5.64 -16.44 2.36
CA PRO A 49 -6.80 -16.61 1.48
C PRO A 49 -7.23 -15.28 0.86
N ASN A 50 -7.33 -15.25 -0.48
CA ASN A 50 -7.76 -14.07 -1.21
C ASN A 50 -9.29 -14.04 -1.41
N THR A 51 -10.00 -13.75 -0.31
CA THR A 51 -11.47 -13.57 -0.35
C THR A 51 -11.86 -12.37 -1.21
N LYS A 52 -13.12 -12.27 -1.66
CA LYS A 52 -13.60 -11.12 -2.45
C LYS A 52 -13.29 -9.76 -1.79
N ARG A 53 -13.39 -9.69 -0.47
CA ARG A 53 -13.10 -8.47 0.30
C ARG A 53 -11.60 -8.21 0.40
N HIS A 54 -10.80 -9.25 0.62
CA HIS A 54 -9.34 -9.13 0.62
C HIS A 54 -8.81 -8.66 -0.73
N ARG A 55 -9.32 -9.23 -1.83
CA ARG A 55 -9.00 -8.81 -3.20
C ARG A 55 -9.30 -7.34 -3.46
N TRP A 56 -10.44 -6.85 -2.98
CA TRP A 56 -10.77 -5.43 -3.08
C TRP A 56 -9.80 -4.59 -2.26
N ALA A 57 -9.51 -5.00 -1.02
CA ALA A 57 -8.63 -4.28 -0.12
C ALA A 57 -7.18 -4.21 -0.63
N ILE A 58 -6.60 -5.32 -1.07
CA ILE A 58 -5.20 -5.37 -1.51
C ILE A 58 -4.92 -4.45 -2.70
N ARG A 59 -5.89 -4.31 -3.62
CA ARG A 59 -5.79 -3.35 -4.72
C ARG A 59 -5.70 -1.92 -4.24
N LEU A 60 -6.44 -1.57 -3.20
CA LEU A 60 -6.45 -0.21 -2.65
C LEU A 60 -5.23 0.04 -1.78
N HIS A 61 -4.82 -0.95 -1.00
CA HIS A 61 -3.58 -0.97 -0.22
C HIS A 61 -2.35 -0.69 -1.10
N ASP A 62 -2.24 -1.36 -2.25
CA ASP A 62 -1.18 -1.07 -3.22
C ASP A 62 -1.23 0.37 -3.74
N LEU A 63 -2.43 0.94 -3.94
CA LEU A 63 -2.57 2.35 -4.30
C LEU A 63 -2.19 3.29 -3.16
N HIS A 64 -2.34 2.87 -1.89
CA HIS A 64 -1.84 3.62 -0.76
C HIS A 64 -0.30 3.60 -0.71
N HIS A 65 0.37 2.51 -1.10
CA HIS A 65 1.82 2.51 -1.32
C HIS A 65 2.22 3.49 -2.44
N VAL A 66 1.51 3.46 -3.58
CA VAL A 66 1.75 4.39 -4.69
C VAL A 66 1.64 5.85 -4.25
N ALA A 67 0.61 6.19 -3.46
CA ALA A 67 0.37 7.55 -3.01
C ALA A 67 1.36 8.00 -1.92
N SER A 68 1.55 7.18 -0.88
CA SER A 68 2.41 7.53 0.27
C SER A 68 3.89 7.48 -0.08
N GLY A 69 4.28 6.55 -0.96
CA GLY A 69 5.65 6.21 -1.24
C GLY A 69 6.32 5.36 -0.15
N TYR A 70 5.58 4.72 0.75
CA TYR A 70 6.19 3.74 1.66
C TYR A 70 6.62 2.47 0.90
N GLY A 71 7.71 1.85 1.35
CA GLY A 71 8.23 0.60 0.78
C GLY A 71 7.35 -0.61 1.08
N THR A 72 7.70 -1.76 0.52
CA THR A 72 7.08 -3.08 0.78
C THR A 72 7.97 -3.98 1.63
N ASP A 73 9.08 -3.45 2.15
CA ASP A 73 9.84 -4.11 3.21
C ASP A 73 9.06 -4.12 4.53
N LEU A 74 9.52 -4.89 5.51
CA LEU A 74 8.84 -5.01 6.81
C LEU A 74 8.56 -3.64 7.48
N VAL A 75 9.45 -2.66 7.27
CA VAL A 75 9.27 -1.31 7.82
C VAL A 75 8.21 -0.53 7.04
N GLY A 76 8.27 -0.54 5.71
CA GLY A 76 7.29 0.14 4.86
C GLY A 76 5.88 -0.43 5.01
N GLU A 77 5.74 -1.76 5.12
CA GLU A 77 4.49 -2.43 5.48
C GLU A 77 3.95 -2.00 6.84
N GLY A 78 4.85 -1.75 7.80
CA GLY A 78 4.50 -1.21 9.11
C GLY A 78 4.03 0.25 9.06
N GLU A 79 4.70 1.09 8.26
CA GLU A 79 4.35 2.50 8.05
C GLU A 79 2.97 2.64 7.39
N ILE A 80 2.74 1.91 6.28
CA ILE A 80 1.47 1.95 5.57
C ILE A 80 0.33 1.41 6.44
N SER A 81 0.56 0.32 7.17
CA SER A 81 -0.45 -0.29 8.03
C SER A 81 -0.88 0.67 9.14
N ALA A 82 0.08 1.37 9.76
CA ALA A 82 -0.24 2.34 10.79
C ALA A 82 -0.95 3.57 10.22
N TRP A 83 -0.54 4.01 9.02
CA TRP A 83 -1.22 5.08 8.32
C TRP A 83 -2.67 4.71 7.98
N GLU A 84 -2.92 3.51 7.47
CA GLU A 84 -4.25 2.97 7.16
C GLU A 84 -5.12 2.82 8.41
N LEU A 85 -4.55 2.27 9.49
CA LEU A 85 -5.25 2.12 10.76
C LEU A 85 -5.71 3.48 11.32
N ARG A 86 -4.91 4.53 11.11
CA ARG A 86 -5.22 5.87 11.61
C ARG A 86 -6.15 6.68 10.70
N SER A 87 -6.00 6.57 9.39
CA SER A 87 -6.80 7.27 8.37
C SER A 87 -8.17 6.60 8.16
N GLY A 88 -8.28 5.31 8.47
CA GLY A 88 -9.53 4.58 8.62
C GLY A 88 -9.56 3.25 7.87
N LEU A 89 -10.02 2.20 8.56
CA LEU A 89 -10.17 0.85 8.01
C LEU A 89 -11.48 0.61 7.23
N GLY A 90 -12.40 1.58 7.22
CA GLY A 90 -13.65 1.53 6.45
C GLY A 90 -14.37 0.17 6.51
N SER A 91 -14.54 -0.46 5.34
CA SER A 91 -15.30 -1.72 5.17
C SER A 91 -14.46 -3.00 5.19
N LEU A 92 -13.21 -2.98 5.68
CA LEU A 92 -12.29 -4.12 5.65
C LEU A 92 -12.80 -5.38 6.39
N GLY A 93 -13.59 -5.20 7.46
CA GLY A 93 -14.00 -6.29 8.35
C GLY A 93 -12.84 -6.92 9.14
N LEU A 94 -13.16 -7.88 10.01
CA LEU A 94 -12.21 -8.40 11.00
C LEU A 94 -10.98 -9.09 10.40
N TYR A 95 -11.16 -9.85 9.32
CA TYR A 95 -10.05 -10.57 8.70
C TYR A 95 -9.00 -9.61 8.12
N VAL A 96 -9.40 -8.70 7.23
CA VAL A 96 -8.45 -7.78 6.58
C VAL A 96 -8.00 -6.69 7.54
N GLY A 97 -8.89 -6.16 8.38
CA GLY A 97 -8.51 -5.22 9.43
C GLY A 97 -7.51 -5.82 10.42
N GLY A 98 -7.61 -7.12 10.72
CA GLY A 98 -6.64 -7.84 11.53
C GLY A 98 -5.25 -7.89 10.90
N ILE A 99 -5.15 -8.05 9.57
CA ILE A 99 -3.86 -8.00 8.86
C ILE A 99 -3.21 -6.61 9.03
N VAL A 100 -3.96 -5.53 8.83
CA VAL A 100 -3.47 -4.15 9.01
C VAL A 100 -3.01 -3.89 10.46
N VAL A 101 -3.76 -4.38 11.44
CA VAL A 101 -3.36 -4.27 12.86
C VAL A 101 -2.07 -5.06 13.13
N LEU A 102 -1.94 -6.27 12.60
CA LEU A 102 -0.72 -7.07 12.75
C LEU A 102 0.49 -6.42 12.07
N GLY A 103 0.32 -5.88 10.86
CA GLY A 103 1.35 -5.10 10.17
C GLY A 103 1.80 -3.89 10.98
N THR A 104 0.85 -3.16 11.57
CA THR A 104 1.15 -2.03 12.48
C THR A 104 1.97 -2.47 13.69
N LEU A 105 1.56 -3.55 14.37
CA LEU A 105 2.25 -4.06 15.57
C LEU A 105 3.68 -4.54 15.25
N ALA A 106 3.85 -5.22 14.11
CA ALA A 106 5.16 -5.61 13.62
C ALA A 106 6.03 -4.37 13.36
N GLY A 107 5.49 -3.39 12.62
CA GLY A 107 6.17 -2.13 12.36
C GLY A 107 6.61 -1.39 13.63
N VAL A 108 5.74 -1.31 14.64
CA VAL A 108 6.08 -0.70 15.95
C VAL A 108 7.23 -1.46 16.63
N THR A 109 7.33 -2.77 16.43
CA THR A 109 8.41 -3.60 17.01
C THR A 109 9.77 -3.32 16.35
N PHE A 110 9.81 -3.09 15.03
CA PHE A 110 11.07 -2.95 14.28
C PHE A 110 11.49 -1.51 13.99
N ALA A 111 10.53 -0.61 13.78
CA ALA A 111 10.78 0.77 13.40
C ALA A 111 9.80 1.75 14.09
N PRO A 112 9.70 1.74 15.44
CA PRO A 112 8.67 2.47 16.18
C PRO A 112 8.60 3.95 15.85
N ARG A 113 9.74 4.60 15.61
CA ARG A 113 9.80 6.04 15.31
C ARG A 113 9.19 6.37 13.95
N ARG A 114 9.47 5.54 12.94
CA ARG A 114 8.94 5.70 11.58
C ARG A 114 7.44 5.42 11.54
N VAL A 115 7.02 4.33 12.18
CA VAL A 115 5.60 3.98 12.28
C VAL A 115 4.79 5.02 13.05
N LEU A 116 5.34 5.58 14.14
CA LEU A 116 4.68 6.65 14.87
C LEU A 116 4.62 7.96 14.07
N ALA A 117 5.61 8.24 13.20
CA ALA A 117 5.56 9.37 12.29
C ALA A 117 4.43 9.18 11.25
N ALA A 118 4.39 8.03 10.58
CA ALA A 118 3.33 7.68 9.63
C ALA A 118 1.92 7.75 10.26
N TRP A 119 1.77 7.24 11.49
CA TRP A 119 0.54 7.38 12.27
C TRP A 119 0.15 8.84 12.52
N ARG A 120 1.11 9.69 12.91
CA ARG A 120 0.82 11.11 13.19
C ARG A 120 0.43 11.87 11.93
N GLU A 121 1.11 11.61 10.82
CA GLU A 121 0.83 12.22 9.51
C GLU A 121 -0.55 11.82 8.97
N ALA A 122 -1.01 10.61 9.25
CA ALA A 122 -2.34 10.14 8.85
C ALA A 122 -3.52 10.88 9.52
N LYS A 123 -3.27 11.72 10.54
CA LYS A 123 -4.33 12.39 11.29
C LYS A 123 -5.13 13.34 10.38
N GLY A 124 -6.40 13.01 10.19
CA GLY A 124 -7.33 13.82 9.38
C GLY A 124 -7.28 13.51 7.88
N LEU A 125 -6.45 12.55 7.47
CA LEU A 125 -6.38 12.07 6.10
C LEU A 125 -7.47 11.03 5.81
N ARG A 126 -7.72 10.80 4.52
CA ARG A 126 -8.74 9.86 4.03
C ARG A 126 -8.06 8.56 3.59
N SER A 127 -8.76 7.44 3.79
CA SER A 127 -8.35 6.12 3.27
C SER A 127 -9.28 5.68 2.13
N LEU A 128 -8.72 5.09 1.07
CA LEU A 128 -9.47 4.44 -0.01
C LEU A 128 -10.43 3.35 0.50
N PHE A 129 -10.16 2.73 1.66
CA PHE A 129 -11.08 1.73 2.25
C PHE A 129 -12.45 2.31 2.64
N THR A 130 -12.58 3.64 2.70
CA THR A 130 -13.85 4.33 2.95
C THR A 130 -14.79 4.36 1.75
N LEU A 131 -14.28 4.09 0.53
CA LEU A 131 -15.12 3.94 -0.68
C LEU A 131 -16.08 2.74 -0.58
N GLY A 132 -15.78 1.81 0.32
CA GLY A 132 -16.55 0.59 0.52
C GLY A 132 -16.45 -0.37 -0.67
N THR A 133 -17.07 -1.54 -0.54
CA THR A 133 -17.06 -2.55 -1.61
C THR A 133 -18.05 -2.25 -2.74
N ALA A 134 -18.92 -1.26 -2.56
CA ALA A 134 -19.98 -0.90 -3.51
C ALA A 134 -19.45 -0.18 -4.77
N GLY A 135 -18.30 0.51 -4.67
CA GLY A 135 -17.67 1.17 -5.82
C GLY A 135 -17.17 0.21 -6.91
N GLY A 136 -16.96 -1.06 -6.57
CA GLY A 136 -16.65 -2.13 -7.52
C GLY A 136 -15.43 -1.84 -8.42
N ALA A 137 -15.46 -2.39 -9.63
CA ALA A 137 -14.39 -2.20 -10.61
C ALA A 137 -14.38 -0.79 -11.23
N ALA A 138 -15.55 -0.17 -11.42
CA ALA A 138 -15.66 1.16 -12.02
C ALA A 138 -14.95 2.23 -11.18
N ALA A 139 -15.19 2.26 -9.87
CA ALA A 139 -14.51 3.19 -8.98
C ALA A 139 -12.98 2.95 -8.95
N TYR A 140 -12.54 1.70 -9.09
CA TYR A 140 -11.11 1.41 -9.19
C TYR A 140 -10.51 1.95 -10.49
N GLU A 141 -11.19 1.78 -11.62
CA GLU A 141 -10.73 2.34 -12.90
C GLU A 141 -10.71 3.88 -12.89
N GLU A 142 -11.66 4.53 -12.21
CA GLU A 142 -11.64 5.97 -11.98
C GLU A 142 -10.40 6.41 -11.18
N LEU A 143 -10.05 5.69 -10.11
CA LEU A 143 -8.82 5.95 -9.36
C LEU A 143 -7.57 5.77 -10.22
N LEU A 144 -7.53 4.74 -11.07
CA LEU A 144 -6.40 4.49 -11.98
C LEU A 144 -6.23 5.58 -13.05
N ALA A 145 -7.30 6.29 -13.40
CA ALA A 145 -7.29 7.38 -14.37
C ALA A 145 -6.75 8.70 -13.80
N LEU A 146 -6.77 8.87 -12.47
CA LEU A 146 -6.16 10.02 -11.81
C LEU A 146 -4.64 10.05 -12.04
N THR A 147 -4.05 11.21 -11.88
CA THR A 147 -2.63 11.36 -11.58
C THR A 147 -2.34 10.99 -10.13
N VAL A 148 -1.10 10.62 -9.83
CA VAL A 148 -0.65 10.35 -8.45
C VAL A 148 -0.82 11.60 -7.57
N GLY A 149 -0.61 12.79 -8.14
CA GLY A 149 -0.86 14.07 -7.45
C GLY A 149 -2.33 14.26 -7.08
N GLU A 150 -3.26 14.02 -8.01
CA GLU A 150 -4.71 14.08 -7.75
C GLU A 150 -5.14 13.02 -6.73
N LEU A 151 -4.57 11.81 -6.78
CA LEU A 151 -4.82 10.79 -5.77
C LEU A 151 -4.33 11.25 -4.38
N ARG A 152 -3.14 11.84 -4.29
CA ARG A 152 -2.60 12.39 -3.03
C ARG A 152 -3.50 13.50 -2.49
N GLU A 153 -3.95 14.41 -3.35
CA GLU A 153 -4.92 15.45 -2.98
C GLU A 153 -6.24 14.85 -2.47
N TRP A 154 -6.76 13.83 -3.16
CA TRP A 154 -7.93 13.08 -2.72
C TRP A 154 -7.71 12.40 -1.37
N LEU A 155 -6.51 11.93 -1.06
CA LEU A 155 -6.20 11.36 0.26
C LEU A 155 -5.92 12.44 1.34
N GLY A 156 -5.73 13.70 0.92
CA GLY A 156 -5.31 14.82 1.78
C GLY A 156 -3.80 14.83 2.07
N MET A 157 -3.01 14.08 1.30
CA MET A 157 -1.55 14.02 1.42
C MET A 157 -0.86 15.21 0.73
N SER A 158 0.41 15.44 1.06
CA SER A 158 1.27 16.32 0.27
C SER A 158 1.41 15.80 -1.17
N ALA A 159 1.60 16.70 -2.13
CA ALA A 159 1.84 16.36 -3.53
C ALA A 159 3.10 15.48 -3.72
N ASP A 160 4.06 15.57 -2.80
CA ASP A 160 5.31 14.80 -2.83
C ASP A 160 5.18 13.40 -2.20
N GLY A 161 4.01 13.05 -1.65
CA GLY A 161 3.83 11.83 -0.84
C GLY A 161 4.21 12.05 0.63
N LEU A 162 4.38 10.95 1.38
CA LEU A 162 4.66 10.96 2.82
C LEU A 162 6.03 10.38 3.17
N ALA A 163 6.54 9.44 2.38
CA ALA A 163 7.79 8.79 2.69
C ALA A 163 8.98 9.76 2.64
N SER A 164 9.70 9.83 3.76
CA SER A 164 10.90 10.65 3.94
C SER A 164 12.21 9.88 3.70
N ALA A 165 12.12 8.58 3.40
CA ALA A 165 13.24 7.69 3.14
C ALA A 165 13.03 6.94 1.81
N PRO A 166 14.11 6.45 1.17
CA PRO A 166 14.01 5.62 -0.02
C PRO A 166 13.06 4.43 0.16
N ARG A 167 12.29 4.13 -0.89
CA ARG A 167 11.38 2.97 -0.91
C ARG A 167 12.22 1.70 -0.89
N LYS A 168 11.98 0.85 0.11
CA LYS A 168 12.62 -0.45 0.19
C LYS A 168 11.65 -1.55 -0.24
N LEU A 169 12.15 -2.48 -1.04
CA LEU A 169 11.36 -3.64 -1.47
C LEU A 169 11.56 -4.84 -0.55
N HIS A 170 10.55 -5.69 -0.46
CA HIS A 170 10.64 -7.00 0.21
C HIS A 170 11.75 -7.87 -0.40
N ASP A 171 12.27 -8.81 0.39
CA ASP A 171 13.44 -9.61 0.00
C ASP A 171 13.21 -10.52 -1.22
N TYR A 172 11.95 -10.80 -1.56
CA TYR A 172 11.56 -11.60 -2.72
C TYR A 172 11.37 -10.83 -4.04
N ALA A 173 11.54 -9.51 -4.04
CA ALA A 173 11.33 -8.70 -5.23
C ALA A 173 12.39 -9.02 -6.31
N PRO A 174 12.05 -8.98 -7.62
CA PRO A 174 12.98 -9.26 -8.72
C PRO A 174 14.11 -8.24 -8.80
N GLU A 175 15.23 -8.59 -9.42
CA GLU A 175 16.30 -7.61 -9.70
C GLU A 175 15.79 -6.56 -10.71
N PRO A 176 16.04 -5.26 -10.51
CA PRO A 176 15.72 -4.26 -11.51
C PRO A 176 16.49 -4.58 -12.80
N ALA A 177 15.80 -4.51 -13.94
CA ALA A 177 16.47 -4.62 -15.22
C ALA A 177 17.53 -3.50 -15.32
N THR A 178 18.80 -3.89 -15.44
CA THR A 178 19.95 -2.99 -15.64
C THR A 178 19.85 -2.23 -16.94
#